data_AF-A0A4R3SNX1-F1
#
_entry.id   AF-A0A4R3SNX1-F1
#
_cell.length_a   1.000
_cell.length_b   1.000
_cell.length_c   1.000
_cell.angle_alpha   90.00
_cell.angle_beta   90.00
_cell.angle_gamma   90.00
#
_symmetry.space_group_name_H-M   'P 1'
#
loop_
_entity.id
_entity.type
_entity.pdbx_description
1 polymer ?
#
loop_
_entity_poly.entity_id
_entity_poly.type
_entity_poly.pdbx_seq_one_letter_code
_entity_poly.pdbx_strand_id
1 'polypeptide(L)'
;MVEPDAARSSRRRRPEDRSDGGGRARGRHSGRPDDRFGATTEALGALALDGAGVSASVIDTSTGKALLAIDDTVVQPVASLGRVLLLIEVAAQLEDGRLHGDRLQRMARDTATGAGLWQFLQEPTMQVPDLATLVGATGDTWAMNALLSTVGIDAVRERAESLGIERTALIDRVRDRRGPDDAPDASVAPTGELAWVMRGLALGEVVDEAVSNRVLGWLSLASDLNLVAGSFGLDPLAHRALDHGLQVVAVTGSSTGVRAEAGILRGPGSSVSYAVTVTFDDASLQRRLAVIEALRTMGTELLEAVHAPARR
;
A
#
# COMPACT_ATOMS: atom_id res chain seq x y z
N MET A 1 -26.38 56.79 23.49
CA MET A 1 -27.68 56.80 24.18
C MET A 1 -28.66 56.10 23.25
N VAL A 2 -28.95 54.84 23.55
CA VAL A 2 -30.13 54.03 23.17
C VAL A 2 -30.41 53.80 21.68
N GLU A 3 -29.97 52.63 21.17
CA GLU A 3 -30.81 51.72 20.36
C GLU A 3 -31.89 51.10 21.29
N PRO A 4 -33.06 50.57 20.85
CA PRO A 4 -33.09 49.56 19.77
C PRO A 4 -34.42 49.34 18.99
N ASP A 5 -34.29 48.45 18.01
CA ASP A 5 -35.13 47.31 17.57
C ASP A 5 -36.55 47.36 16.94
N ALA A 6 -36.60 46.53 15.90
CA ALA A 6 -37.59 45.49 15.57
C ALA A 6 -38.89 45.78 14.77
N ALA A 7 -38.89 45.10 13.61
CA ALA A 7 -39.96 44.30 13.01
C ALA A 7 -40.96 44.97 12.05
N ARG A 8 -41.01 44.43 10.81
CA ARG A 8 -42.27 43.95 10.19
C ARG A 8 -42.07 43.15 8.88
N SER A 9 -42.67 41.97 8.92
CA SER A 9 -43.62 41.44 7.92
C SER A 9 -43.13 40.96 6.54
N SER A 10 -42.88 39.65 6.50
CA SER A 10 -43.42 38.66 5.55
C SER A 10 -44.14 39.17 4.28
N ARG A 11 -43.56 38.82 3.12
CA ARG A 11 -44.26 38.69 1.83
C ARG A 11 -44.05 37.30 1.25
N ARG A 12 -45.17 36.58 1.13
CA ARG A 12 -45.32 35.31 0.40
C ARG A 12 -44.95 35.49 -1.08
N ARG A 13 -44.08 34.63 -1.61
CA ARG A 13 -44.11 34.20 -3.03
C ARG A 13 -43.77 32.70 -3.11
N ARG A 14 -44.61 32.00 -3.86
CA ARG A 14 -44.55 30.56 -4.19
C ARG A 14 -43.25 30.20 -4.91
N PRO A 15 -42.74 28.97 -4.74
CA PRO A 15 -41.97 28.29 -5.78
C PRO A 15 -42.76 27.13 -6.40
N GLU A 16 -42.38 26.88 -7.64
CA GLU A 16 -43.02 26.03 -8.62
C GLU A 16 -42.80 24.54 -8.34
N ASP A 17 -43.84 23.79 -8.67
CA ASP A 17 -43.91 22.33 -8.68
C ASP A 17 -43.07 21.79 -9.84
N ARG A 18 -41.98 21.09 -9.54
CA ARG A 18 -41.23 20.29 -10.51
C ARG A 18 -41.06 18.88 -9.96
N SER A 19 -41.86 18.00 -10.54
CA SER A 19 -41.91 16.56 -10.43
C SER A 19 -40.55 15.88 -10.29
N ASP A 20 -40.44 15.10 -9.22
CA ASP A 20 -39.44 14.07 -8.95
C ASP A 20 -39.48 12.97 -10.01
N GLY A 21 -38.40 12.88 -10.79
CA GLY A 21 -38.11 11.77 -11.69
C GLY A 21 -36.86 11.05 -11.22
N GLY A 22 -37.04 10.03 -10.38
CA GLY A 22 -35.98 9.17 -9.87
C GLY A 22 -35.22 8.46 -10.98
N GLY A 23 -34.05 8.99 -11.33
CA GLY A 23 -33.05 8.30 -12.14
C GLY A 23 -31.90 7.87 -11.25
N ARG A 24 -31.81 6.58 -10.93
CA ARG A 24 -30.65 5.96 -10.29
C ARG A 24 -29.39 6.36 -11.07
N ALA A 25 -28.55 7.19 -10.46
CA ALA A 25 -27.24 7.53 -11.00
C ALA A 25 -26.38 6.27 -11.00
N ARG A 26 -26.38 5.55 -12.13
CA ARG A 26 -25.33 4.57 -12.44
C ARG A 26 -24.02 5.36 -12.50
N GLY A 27 -23.09 5.04 -11.61
CA GLY A 27 -21.74 5.57 -11.62
C GLY A 27 -21.16 5.43 -13.02
N ARG A 28 -20.90 6.57 -13.66
CA ARG A 28 -20.24 6.62 -14.95
C ARG A 28 -18.74 6.47 -14.68
N HIS A 29 -18.21 5.26 -14.88
CA HIS A 29 -16.78 5.08 -15.10
C HIS A 29 -16.40 5.86 -16.37
N SER A 30 -15.93 7.10 -16.21
CA SER A 30 -15.44 7.91 -17.33
C SER A 30 -13.91 7.97 -17.31
N GLY A 31 -13.30 6.83 -17.60
CA GLY A 31 -11.96 6.72 -18.14
C GLY A 31 -12.05 5.64 -19.20
N ARG A 32 -11.75 5.96 -20.46
CA ARG A 32 -11.59 4.92 -21.48
C ARG A 32 -10.47 4.01 -20.95
N PRO A 33 -10.72 2.71 -20.69
CA PRO A 33 -9.68 1.82 -20.21
C PRO A 33 -8.47 1.94 -21.14
N ASP A 34 -7.27 2.06 -20.59
CA ASP A 34 -6.09 1.74 -21.39
C ASP A 34 -6.23 0.24 -21.71
N ASP A 35 -6.41 -0.13 -22.98
CA ASP A 35 -6.66 -1.52 -23.40
C ASP A 35 -5.52 -2.50 -23.00
N ARG A 36 -4.45 -1.98 -22.38
CA ARG A 36 -3.26 -2.69 -21.90
C ARG A 36 -3.48 -3.59 -20.68
N PHE A 37 -4.58 -3.41 -19.93
CA PHE A 37 -4.87 -4.18 -18.71
C PHE A 37 -6.10 -5.10 -18.84
N GLY A 38 -6.34 -5.60 -20.06
CA GLY A 38 -7.49 -6.42 -20.37
C GLY A 38 -7.48 -7.76 -19.62
N ALA A 39 -6.35 -8.46 -19.62
CA ALA A 39 -6.20 -9.75 -18.95
C ALA A 39 -6.25 -9.60 -17.42
N THR A 40 -5.67 -8.54 -16.87
CA THR A 40 -5.80 -8.20 -15.44
C THR A 40 -7.26 -7.99 -15.06
N THR A 41 -7.99 -7.19 -15.85
CA THR A 41 -9.40 -6.90 -15.57
C THR A 41 -10.26 -8.16 -15.62
N GLU A 42 -10.01 -9.04 -16.58
CA GLU A 42 -10.69 -10.33 -16.68
C GLU A 42 -10.34 -11.26 -15.51
N ALA A 43 -9.06 -11.43 -15.20
CA ALA A 43 -8.60 -12.34 -14.14
C ALA A 43 -9.08 -11.89 -12.75
N LEU A 44 -8.96 -10.61 -12.43
CA LEU A 44 -9.46 -10.03 -11.18
C LEU A 44 -11.00 -10.04 -11.13
N GLY A 45 -11.66 -9.80 -12.26
CA GLY A 45 -13.11 -9.88 -12.38
C GLY A 45 -13.65 -11.29 -12.10
N ALA A 46 -12.95 -12.33 -12.56
CA ALA A 46 -13.32 -13.72 -12.28
C ALA A 46 -13.25 -14.02 -10.76
N LEU A 47 -12.21 -13.54 -10.07
CA LEU A 47 -12.11 -13.69 -8.61
C LEU A 47 -13.24 -12.96 -7.88
N ALA A 48 -13.59 -11.76 -8.34
CA ALA A 48 -14.69 -10.98 -7.76
C ALA A 48 -16.06 -11.68 -7.92
N LEU A 49 -16.30 -12.32 -9.08
CA LEU A 49 -17.50 -13.15 -9.30
C LEU A 49 -17.57 -14.35 -8.36
N ASP A 50 -16.42 -14.89 -7.95
CA ASP A 50 -16.30 -15.97 -6.96
C ASP A 50 -16.35 -15.49 -5.50
N GLY A 51 -16.62 -14.19 -5.29
CA GLY A 51 -16.83 -13.58 -3.98
C GLY A 51 -15.58 -12.98 -3.32
N ALA A 52 -14.47 -12.86 -4.05
CA ALA A 52 -13.30 -12.14 -3.55
C ALA A 52 -13.51 -10.61 -3.56
N GLY A 53 -13.00 -9.90 -2.57
CA GLY A 53 -12.83 -8.45 -2.64
C GLY A 53 -11.57 -8.12 -3.43
N VAL A 54 -11.67 -7.28 -4.45
CA VAL A 54 -10.55 -6.95 -5.35
C VAL A 54 -10.40 -5.45 -5.46
N SER A 55 -9.18 -4.96 -5.29
CA SER A 55 -8.82 -3.56 -5.59
C SER A 55 -7.47 -3.53 -6.27
N ALA A 56 -7.29 -2.67 -7.25
CA ALA A 56 -6.03 -2.47 -7.96
C ALA A 56 -5.89 -1.03 -8.46
N SER A 57 -4.68 -0.50 -8.39
CA SER A 57 -4.31 0.80 -8.95
C SER A 57 -2.95 0.70 -9.63
N VAL A 58 -2.85 1.27 -10.83
CA VAL A 58 -1.58 1.45 -11.55
C VAL A 58 -1.52 2.88 -12.03
N ILE A 59 -0.42 3.56 -11.70
CA ILE A 59 -0.19 4.96 -12.02
C ILE A 59 1.12 5.05 -12.79
N ASP A 60 1.12 5.79 -13.90
CA ASP A 60 2.37 6.20 -14.55
C ASP A 60 3.14 7.11 -13.59
N THR A 61 4.32 6.67 -13.14
CA THR A 61 5.08 7.36 -12.08
C THR A 61 5.43 8.79 -12.52
N SER A 62 5.75 9.01 -13.79
CA SER A 62 6.20 10.31 -14.29
C SER A 62 5.06 11.32 -14.39
N THR A 63 3.92 10.90 -14.94
CA THR A 63 2.80 11.81 -15.25
C THR A 63 1.74 11.85 -14.14
N GLY A 64 1.72 10.86 -13.24
CA GLY A 64 0.66 10.69 -12.25
C GLY A 64 -0.68 10.22 -12.85
N LYS A 65 -0.70 9.88 -14.14
CA LYS A 65 -1.92 9.40 -14.82
C LYS A 65 -2.25 7.97 -14.37
N ALA A 66 -3.49 7.75 -13.96
CA ALA A 66 -4.00 6.39 -13.73
C ALA A 66 -4.06 5.60 -15.05
N LEU A 67 -3.44 4.42 -15.05
CA LEU A 67 -3.45 3.45 -16.15
C LEU A 67 -4.46 2.32 -15.90
N LEU A 68 -4.65 1.96 -14.63
CA LEU A 68 -5.67 1.01 -14.15
C LEU A 68 -6.23 1.50 -12.81
N ALA A 69 -7.54 1.38 -12.62
CA ALA A 69 -8.21 1.64 -11.35
C ALA A 69 -9.42 0.69 -11.22
N ILE A 70 -9.34 -0.25 -10.29
CA ILE A 70 -10.40 -1.21 -9.93
C ILE A 70 -10.66 -1.01 -8.45
N ASP A 71 -11.83 -0.46 -8.08
CA ASP A 71 -12.23 -0.19 -6.70
C ASP A 71 -11.09 0.39 -5.84
N ASP A 72 -10.28 1.27 -6.43
CA ASP A 72 -9.00 1.72 -5.90
C ASP A 72 -9.12 2.68 -4.70
N THR A 73 -10.35 3.09 -4.41
CA THR A 73 -10.72 3.92 -3.26
C THR A 73 -11.31 3.11 -2.10
N VAL A 74 -11.52 1.80 -2.25
CA VAL A 74 -12.08 0.95 -1.20
C VAL A 74 -11.02 0.60 -0.18
N VAL A 75 -11.30 0.89 1.10
CA VAL A 75 -10.43 0.53 2.22
C VAL A 75 -10.64 -0.93 2.56
N GLN A 76 -9.57 -1.72 2.51
CA GLN A 76 -9.59 -3.14 2.86
C GLN A 76 -8.30 -3.57 3.57
N PRO A 77 -8.29 -4.73 4.24
CA PRO A 77 -7.09 -5.29 4.84
C PRO A 77 -5.96 -5.47 3.81
N VAL A 78 -4.75 -5.03 4.17
CA VAL A 78 -3.55 -5.16 3.33
C VAL A 78 -2.41 -5.88 4.06
N ALA A 79 -2.76 -6.67 5.07
CA ALA A 79 -1.84 -7.43 5.90
C ALA A 79 -0.70 -6.56 6.48
N SER A 80 0.55 -6.81 6.09
CA SER A 80 1.72 -6.10 6.59
C SER A 80 2.15 -4.90 5.73
N LEU A 81 1.39 -4.48 4.69
CA LEU A 81 1.79 -3.36 3.83
C LEU A 81 1.84 -2.01 4.57
N GLY A 82 1.14 -1.86 5.70
CA GLY A 82 1.31 -0.71 6.61
C GLY A 82 2.74 -0.52 7.12
N ARG A 83 3.63 -1.52 6.96
CA ARG A 83 5.07 -1.38 7.21
C ARG A 83 5.73 -0.26 6.39
N VAL A 84 5.18 0.08 5.22
CA VAL A 84 5.70 1.21 4.42
C VAL A 84 5.58 2.53 5.19
N LEU A 85 4.41 2.78 5.81
CA LEU A 85 4.20 3.97 6.65
C LEU A 85 5.10 3.98 7.88
N LEU A 86 5.28 2.81 8.52
CA LEU A 86 6.21 2.66 9.64
C LEU A 86 7.64 3.00 9.23
N LEU A 87 8.11 2.48 8.10
CA LEU A 87 9.46 2.74 7.60
C LEU A 87 9.66 4.21 7.22
N ILE A 88 8.63 4.88 6.70
CA ILE A 88 8.67 6.33 6.42
C ILE A 88 8.90 7.11 7.72
N GLU A 89 8.12 6.84 8.78
CA GLU A 89 8.29 7.55 10.05
C GLU A 89 9.62 7.22 10.72
N VAL A 90 10.06 5.95 10.70
CA VAL A 90 11.38 5.55 11.20
C VAL A 90 12.50 6.26 10.44
N ALA A 91 12.41 6.36 9.11
CA ALA A 91 13.38 7.09 8.31
C ALA A 91 13.38 8.58 8.66
N ALA A 92 12.22 9.22 8.80
CA ALA A 92 12.12 10.63 9.19
C ALA A 92 12.76 10.89 10.56
N GLN A 93 12.49 10.04 11.56
CA GLN A 93 13.11 10.18 12.90
C GLN A 93 14.62 9.92 12.91
N LEU A 94 15.13 9.07 12.00
CA LEU A 94 16.57 8.87 11.84
C LEU A 94 17.23 10.10 11.18
N GLU A 95 16.58 10.73 10.20
CA GLU A 95 17.10 11.92 9.51
C GLU A 95 17.11 13.16 10.43
N ASP A 96 16.06 13.35 11.25
CA ASP A 96 16.00 14.48 12.18
C ASP A 96 16.66 14.21 13.55
N GLY A 97 17.23 13.03 13.74
CA GLY A 97 18.03 12.65 14.90
C GLY A 97 17.23 12.27 16.15
N ARG A 98 15.90 12.14 16.08
CA ARG A 98 15.08 11.58 17.18
C ARG A 98 15.40 10.12 17.47
N LEU A 99 15.83 9.36 16.46
CA LEU A 99 16.39 8.01 16.62
C LEU A 99 17.88 8.07 16.29
N HIS A 100 18.75 7.86 17.28
CA HIS A 100 20.19 7.89 17.04
C HIS A 100 20.97 6.96 17.99
N GLY A 101 21.69 6.00 17.43
CA GLY A 101 22.53 5.08 18.20
C GLY A 101 21.76 4.05 19.05
N ASP A 102 20.43 4.06 18.98
CA ASP A 102 19.56 3.19 19.76
C ASP A 102 19.62 1.74 19.27
N ARG A 103 20.03 0.85 20.19
CA ARG A 103 19.85 -0.59 20.02
C ARG A 103 18.57 -1.00 20.71
N LEU A 104 17.62 -1.51 19.95
CA LEU A 104 16.40 -2.08 20.50
C LEU A 104 16.65 -3.52 20.92
N GLN A 105 16.14 -3.88 22.09
CA GLN A 105 16.17 -5.24 22.61
C GLN A 105 14.90 -5.97 22.20
N ARG A 106 15.00 -7.25 21.84
CA ARG A 106 13.82 -8.12 21.69
C ARG A 106 13.05 -8.18 23.01
N MET A 107 11.76 -7.85 22.96
CA MET A 107 10.90 -7.91 24.14
C MET A 107 9.76 -8.89 23.94
N ALA A 108 9.36 -9.56 25.03
CA ALA A 108 8.23 -10.49 25.04
C ALA A 108 6.91 -9.85 24.55
N ARG A 109 6.77 -8.53 24.71
CA ARG A 109 5.58 -7.81 24.24
C ARG A 109 5.50 -7.69 22.72
N ASP A 110 6.62 -7.80 22.00
CA ASP A 110 6.70 -7.57 20.55
C ASP A 110 6.63 -8.89 19.75
N THR A 111 6.51 -10.03 20.44
CA THR A 111 6.48 -11.35 19.82
C THR A 111 5.17 -11.59 19.07
N ALA A 112 5.29 -12.04 17.83
CA ALA A 112 4.22 -12.66 17.07
C ALA A 112 4.80 -13.67 16.06
N THR A 113 4.02 -14.68 15.74
CA THR A 113 4.15 -15.57 14.60
C THR A 113 4.04 -14.77 13.31
N GLY A 114 4.82 -15.19 12.32
CA GLY A 114 4.92 -14.48 11.05
C GLY A 114 6.33 -14.60 10.49
N ALA A 115 6.55 -13.86 9.40
CA ALA A 115 7.86 -13.75 8.78
C ALA A 115 8.85 -13.05 9.72
N GLY A 116 10.13 -13.41 9.61
CA GLY A 116 11.21 -12.73 10.32
C GLY A 116 12.37 -13.62 10.72
N LEU A 117 13.57 -13.07 10.58
CA LEU A 117 14.84 -13.71 10.93
C LEU A 117 15.26 -13.35 12.35
N TRP A 118 14.92 -12.17 12.86
CA TRP A 118 15.45 -11.66 14.13
C TRP A 118 15.12 -12.55 15.31
N GLN A 119 13.94 -13.19 15.31
CA GLN A 119 13.55 -14.17 16.33
C GLN A 119 14.50 -15.38 16.41
N PHE A 120 15.22 -15.70 15.32
CA PHE A 120 16.16 -16.81 15.24
C PHE A 120 17.63 -16.39 15.34
N LEU A 121 17.93 -15.09 15.24
CA LEU A 121 19.30 -14.59 15.39
C LEU A 121 19.77 -14.72 16.85
N GLN A 122 21.05 -15.01 17.03
CA GLN A 122 21.68 -15.08 18.35
C GLN A 122 21.80 -13.70 19.01
N GLU A 123 21.86 -12.64 18.21
CA GLU A 123 21.93 -11.26 18.68
C GLU A 123 20.54 -10.75 19.11
N PRO A 124 20.29 -10.52 20.42
CA PRO A 124 18.99 -10.05 20.90
C PRO A 124 18.79 -8.55 20.81
N THR A 125 19.83 -7.78 20.46
CA THR A 125 19.79 -6.33 20.36
C THR A 125 20.26 -5.85 19.00
N MET A 126 19.50 -4.96 18.35
CA MET A 126 19.82 -4.53 16.99
C MET A 126 19.58 -3.03 16.83
N GLN A 127 20.41 -2.39 16.00
CA GLN A 127 20.25 -0.96 15.70
C GLN A 127 18.95 -0.74 14.91
N VAL A 128 18.32 0.42 15.10
CA VAL A 128 17.09 0.79 14.38
C VAL A 128 17.21 0.63 12.85
N PRO A 129 18.28 1.09 12.17
CA PRO A 129 18.43 0.90 10.72
C PRO A 129 18.53 -0.56 10.28
N ASP A 130 19.11 -1.43 11.11
CA ASP A 130 19.22 -2.86 10.82
C ASP A 130 17.85 -3.55 10.99
N LEU A 131 17.07 -3.15 11.99
CA LEU A 131 15.69 -3.62 12.14
C LEU A 131 14.81 -3.16 10.97
N ALA A 132 14.96 -1.90 10.53
CA ALA A 132 14.26 -1.39 9.35
C ALA A 132 14.67 -2.16 8.08
N THR A 133 15.93 -2.57 8.00
CA THR A 133 16.42 -3.46 6.93
C THR A 133 15.72 -4.83 6.96
N LEU A 134 15.57 -5.46 8.13
CA LEU A 134 14.85 -6.74 8.25
C LEU A 134 13.36 -6.62 7.91
N VAL A 135 12.72 -5.50 8.30
CA VAL A 135 11.33 -5.20 7.94
C VAL A 135 11.18 -5.03 6.43
N GLY A 136 12.06 -4.26 5.78
CA GLY A 136 12.02 -4.06 4.34
C GLY A 136 12.33 -5.32 3.54
N ALA A 137 13.33 -6.09 3.96
CA ALA A 137 13.80 -7.27 3.23
C ALA A 137 12.87 -8.48 3.38
N THR A 138 12.33 -8.72 4.59
CA THR A 138 11.62 -9.98 4.89
C THR A 138 10.24 -9.78 5.51
N GLY A 139 9.86 -8.54 5.84
CA GLY A 139 8.67 -8.28 6.65
C GLY A 139 8.80 -8.81 8.07
N ASP A 140 10.00 -8.73 8.64
CA ASP A 140 10.27 -9.25 9.98
C ASP A 140 9.28 -8.69 11.00
N THR A 141 8.47 -9.59 11.55
CA THR A 141 7.33 -9.27 12.40
C THR A 141 7.76 -8.72 13.74
N TRP A 142 8.84 -9.27 14.31
CA TRP A 142 9.36 -8.83 15.60
C TRP A 142 10.04 -7.48 15.46
N ALA A 143 10.79 -7.27 14.38
CA ALA A 143 11.38 -5.97 14.07
C ALA A 143 10.31 -4.91 13.82
N MET A 144 9.25 -5.24 13.08
CA MET A 144 8.12 -4.34 12.83
C MET A 144 7.43 -3.92 14.14
N ASN A 145 7.13 -4.88 15.02
CA ASN A 145 6.53 -4.60 16.32
C ASN A 145 7.46 -3.78 17.22
N ALA A 146 8.76 -4.09 17.27
CA ALA A 146 9.74 -3.34 18.08
C ALA A 146 9.92 -1.89 17.59
N LEU A 147 9.95 -1.68 16.27
CA LEU A 147 9.98 -0.35 15.68
C LEU A 147 8.68 0.41 15.98
N LEU A 148 7.52 -0.21 15.81
CA LEU A 148 6.23 0.40 16.11
C LEU A 148 6.09 0.77 17.60
N SER A 149 6.53 -0.11 18.50
CA SER A 149 6.58 0.14 19.94
C SER A 149 7.51 1.31 20.31
N THR A 150 8.55 1.55 19.51
CA THR A 150 9.53 2.64 19.71
C THR A 150 9.00 3.97 19.20
N VAL A 151 8.50 4.02 17.95
CA VAL A 151 8.06 5.29 17.35
C VAL A 151 6.64 5.69 17.74
N GLY A 152 5.80 4.71 18.10
CA GLY A 152 4.39 4.90 18.42
C GLY A 152 3.50 4.90 17.18
N ILE A 153 2.34 4.26 17.29
CA ILE A 153 1.36 4.17 16.19
C ILE A 153 0.77 5.54 15.81
N ASP A 154 0.62 6.44 16.78
CA ASP A 154 0.11 7.79 16.54
C ASP A 154 1.09 8.62 15.72
N ALA A 155 2.41 8.50 15.95
CA ALA A 155 3.41 9.17 15.10
C ALA A 155 3.38 8.66 13.65
N VAL A 156 3.15 7.36 13.45
CA VAL A 156 2.96 6.78 12.10
C VAL A 156 1.70 7.34 11.44
N ARG A 157 0.60 7.50 12.18
CA ARG A 157 -0.65 8.10 11.69
C ARG A 157 -0.46 9.58 11.34
N GLU A 158 0.09 10.38 12.26
CA GLU A 158 0.36 11.81 12.05
C GLU A 158 1.26 12.03 10.83
N ARG A 159 2.26 11.16 10.62
CA ARG A 159 3.09 11.17 9.42
C ARG A 159 2.26 10.93 8.17
N ALA A 160 1.40 9.92 8.16
CA ALA A 160 0.53 9.62 7.02
C ALA A 160 -0.38 10.81 6.68
N GLU A 161 -1.03 11.39 7.69
CA GLU A 161 -1.88 12.58 7.54
C GLU A 161 -1.10 13.78 6.98
N SER A 162 0.14 14.01 7.44
CA SER A 162 1.00 15.09 6.94
C SER A 162 1.38 14.95 5.46
N LEU A 163 1.31 13.72 4.92
CA LEU A 163 1.56 13.39 3.52
C LEU A 163 0.27 13.39 2.68
N GLY A 164 -0.89 13.71 3.27
CA GLY A 164 -2.19 13.64 2.62
C GLY A 164 -2.73 12.21 2.45
N ILE A 165 -2.20 11.26 3.23
CA ILE A 165 -2.64 9.86 3.23
C ILE A 165 -3.69 9.69 4.32
N GLU A 166 -4.96 9.72 3.93
CA GLU A 166 -6.07 9.80 4.89
C GLU A 166 -6.65 8.44 5.29
N ARG A 167 -6.56 7.42 4.41
CA ARG A 167 -7.32 6.16 4.59
C ARG A 167 -6.43 4.93 4.66
N THR A 168 -5.17 5.04 4.26
CA THR A 168 -4.13 4.03 4.52
C THR A 168 -3.66 4.17 5.96
N ALA A 169 -3.72 3.09 6.73
CA ALA A 169 -3.31 3.12 8.13
C ALA A 169 -2.68 1.80 8.57
N LEU A 170 -1.58 1.93 9.32
CA LEU A 170 -1.14 0.90 10.26
C LEU A 170 -1.97 1.08 11.53
N ILE A 171 -2.92 0.17 11.77
CA ILE A 171 -3.96 0.31 12.79
C ILE A 171 -3.70 -0.54 14.04
N ASP A 172 -2.80 -1.51 13.95
CA ASP A 172 -2.37 -2.32 15.08
C ASP A 172 -1.01 -2.97 14.80
N ARG A 173 -0.39 -3.49 15.86
CA ARG A 173 0.77 -4.37 15.77
C ARG A 173 0.38 -5.73 15.18
N VAL A 174 1.37 -6.52 14.81
CA VAL A 174 1.16 -7.92 14.42
C VAL A 174 0.96 -8.77 15.67
N ARG A 175 -0.05 -9.65 15.64
CA ARG A 175 -0.49 -10.47 16.79
C ARG A 175 -0.83 -11.89 16.34
N ASP A 176 -0.57 -12.85 17.22
CA ASP A 176 -0.96 -14.26 17.04
C ASP A 176 -2.46 -14.48 17.20
N ARG A 177 -3.05 -13.72 18.11
CA ARG A 177 -4.45 -13.84 18.50
C ARG A 177 -5.02 -12.44 18.58
N ARG A 178 -6.15 -12.25 17.90
CA ARG A 178 -6.94 -11.03 17.94
C ARG A 178 -8.19 -11.31 18.77
N GLY A 179 -8.41 -10.49 19.80
CA GLY A 179 -9.63 -10.47 20.59
C GLY A 179 -10.70 -9.55 19.99
N PRO A 180 -11.88 -9.46 20.60
CA PRO A 180 -12.97 -8.60 20.13
C PRO A 180 -12.62 -7.11 20.07
N ASP A 181 -11.68 -6.67 20.92
CA ASP A 181 -11.24 -5.27 21.03
C ASP A 181 -10.00 -4.97 20.15
N ASP A 182 -9.41 -5.98 19.50
CA ASP A 182 -8.28 -5.79 18.61
C ASP A 182 -8.76 -5.42 17.19
N ALA A 183 -7.96 -4.64 16.47
CA ALA A 183 -8.23 -4.36 15.06
C ALA A 183 -8.30 -5.68 14.25
N PRO A 184 -9.13 -5.76 13.19
CA PRO A 184 -9.29 -6.99 12.42
C PRO A 184 -8.03 -7.41 11.64
N ASP A 185 -7.19 -6.44 11.28
CA ASP A 185 -5.88 -6.65 10.65
C ASP A 185 -4.86 -5.64 11.22
N ALA A 186 -3.57 -5.84 10.95
CA ALA A 186 -2.51 -4.90 11.31
C ALA A 186 -2.61 -3.61 10.47
N SER A 187 -2.98 -3.70 9.19
CA SER A 187 -3.12 -2.53 8.34
C SER A 187 -4.25 -2.63 7.32
N VAL A 188 -4.77 -1.46 6.95
CA VAL A 188 -5.82 -1.28 5.94
C VAL A 188 -5.40 -0.19 4.97
N ALA A 189 -5.81 -0.30 3.71
CA ALA A 189 -5.56 0.72 2.72
C ALA A 189 -6.51 0.64 1.52
N PRO A 190 -6.79 1.78 0.87
CA PRO A 190 -7.15 1.79 -0.54
C PRO A 190 -5.89 1.67 -1.41
N THR A 191 -5.97 0.87 -2.48
CA THR A 191 -4.80 0.63 -3.36
C THR A 191 -4.37 1.89 -4.09
N GLY A 192 -5.29 2.83 -4.37
CA GLY A 192 -4.95 4.13 -4.95
C GLY A 192 -3.97 4.92 -4.07
N GLU A 193 -4.18 4.98 -2.75
CA GLU A 193 -3.25 5.68 -1.85
C GLU A 193 -1.91 4.95 -1.75
N LEU A 194 -1.89 3.62 -1.68
CA LEU A 194 -0.63 2.86 -1.68
C LEU A 194 0.17 3.11 -2.97
N ALA A 195 -0.48 3.10 -4.14
CA ALA A 195 0.19 3.40 -5.42
C ALA A 195 0.74 4.84 -5.44
N TRP A 196 0.02 5.81 -4.86
CA TRP A 196 0.48 7.19 -4.70
C TRP A 196 1.67 7.31 -3.75
N VAL A 197 1.68 6.59 -2.62
CA VAL A 197 2.82 6.54 -1.70
C VAL A 197 4.06 5.98 -2.40
N MET A 198 3.91 4.88 -3.13
CA MET A 198 5.00 4.29 -3.90
C MET A 198 5.51 5.24 -4.99
N ARG A 199 4.62 6.00 -5.63
CA ARG A 199 5.01 7.06 -6.58
C ARG A 199 5.81 8.17 -5.90
N GLY A 200 5.33 8.68 -4.75
CA GLY A 200 6.02 9.73 -4.01
C GLY A 200 7.43 9.29 -3.58
N LEU A 201 7.57 8.06 -3.09
CA LEU A 201 8.87 7.46 -2.77
C LEU A 201 9.79 7.44 -4.02
N ALA A 202 9.27 6.99 -5.17
CA ALA A 202 10.03 6.91 -6.42
C ALA A 202 10.52 8.28 -6.92
N LEU A 203 9.83 9.36 -6.57
CA LEU A 203 10.14 10.73 -6.97
C LEU A 203 10.94 11.52 -5.93
N GLY A 204 11.20 10.94 -4.76
CA GLY A 204 11.88 11.65 -3.67
C GLY A 204 10.99 12.66 -2.94
N GLU A 205 9.66 12.51 -3.02
CA GLU A 205 8.67 13.48 -2.55
C GLU A 205 8.06 13.11 -1.17
N VAL A 206 8.38 11.93 -0.62
CA VAL A 206 7.88 11.52 0.70
C VAL A 206 8.79 12.08 1.79
N VAL A 207 8.28 13.11 2.47
CA VAL A 207 9.02 13.97 3.43
C VAL A 207 10.11 14.77 2.72
N ASP A 208 11.15 14.09 2.23
CA ASP A 208 12.21 14.61 1.39
C ASP A 208 12.93 13.48 0.64
N GLU A 209 13.95 13.84 -0.15
CA GLU A 209 14.74 12.90 -0.94
C GLU A 209 15.53 11.91 -0.06
N ALA A 210 16.03 12.34 1.11
CA ALA A 210 16.83 11.50 2.00
C ALA A 210 15.98 10.39 2.62
N VAL A 211 14.80 10.75 3.14
CA VAL A 211 13.80 9.81 3.68
C VAL A 211 13.35 8.85 2.60
N SER A 212 12.98 9.35 1.42
CA SER A 212 12.52 8.52 0.30
C SER A 212 13.57 7.49 -0.13
N ASN A 213 14.83 7.94 -0.30
CA ASN A 213 15.94 7.06 -0.69
C ASN A 213 16.25 6.00 0.39
N ARG A 214 16.16 6.36 1.67
CA ARG A 214 16.37 5.42 2.78
C ARG A 214 15.30 4.34 2.79
N VAL A 215 14.02 4.72 2.66
CA VAL A 215 12.90 3.77 2.62
C VAL A 215 13.01 2.85 1.40
N LEU A 216 13.24 3.39 0.20
CA LEU A 216 13.48 2.58 -1.00
C LEU A 216 14.69 1.67 -0.85
N GLY A 217 15.74 2.13 -0.17
CA GLY A 217 16.92 1.33 0.16
C GLY A 217 16.56 0.05 0.92
N TRP A 218 15.72 0.15 1.95
CA TRP A 218 15.26 -1.01 2.71
C TRP A 218 14.28 -1.88 1.92
N LEU A 219 13.30 -1.29 1.24
CA LEU A 219 12.28 -2.03 0.48
C LEU A 219 12.87 -2.75 -0.74
N SER A 220 13.93 -2.23 -1.35
CA SER A 220 14.63 -2.86 -2.48
C SER A 220 15.31 -4.19 -2.13
N LEU A 221 15.35 -4.58 -0.86
CA LEU A 221 15.90 -5.85 -0.39
C LEU A 221 14.84 -6.97 -0.29
N ALA A 222 13.59 -6.68 -0.65
CA ALA A 222 12.46 -7.59 -0.46
C ALA A 222 12.69 -8.97 -1.10
N SER A 223 12.81 -10.01 -0.28
CA SER A 223 13.08 -11.38 -0.76
C SER A 223 11.82 -12.13 -1.21
N ASP A 224 10.63 -11.57 -0.99
CA ASP A 224 9.36 -12.15 -1.41
C ASP A 224 8.82 -11.39 -2.63
N LEU A 225 8.93 -12.01 -3.80
CA LEU A 225 8.41 -11.52 -5.06
C LEU A 225 7.27 -12.41 -5.58
N ASN A 226 6.57 -13.16 -4.73
CA ASN A 226 5.73 -14.26 -5.22
C ASN A 226 4.40 -13.85 -5.92
N LEU A 227 3.97 -12.59 -5.81
CA LEU A 227 2.70 -12.08 -6.37
C LEU A 227 2.93 -11.40 -7.73
N VAL A 228 2.71 -10.08 -7.84
CA VAL A 228 2.79 -9.34 -9.12
C VAL A 228 4.23 -9.34 -9.62
N ALA A 229 5.19 -9.08 -8.72
CA ALA A 229 6.61 -9.08 -9.06
C ALA A 229 7.13 -10.46 -9.51
N GLY A 230 6.37 -11.53 -9.28
CA GLY A 230 6.75 -12.90 -9.65
C GLY A 230 6.81 -13.11 -11.16
N SER A 231 6.14 -12.25 -11.92
CA SER A 231 6.17 -12.27 -13.38
C SER A 231 7.40 -11.57 -13.95
N PHE A 232 8.18 -10.83 -13.14
CA PHE A 232 9.32 -10.05 -13.63
C PHE A 232 10.57 -10.89 -13.90
N GLY A 233 10.59 -12.16 -13.46
CA GLY A 233 11.70 -13.09 -13.72
C GLY A 233 13.01 -12.75 -13.01
N LEU A 234 12.96 -11.89 -12.00
CA LEU A 234 14.13 -11.44 -11.24
C LEU A 234 14.52 -12.46 -10.15
N ASP A 235 15.79 -12.48 -9.77
CA ASP A 235 16.26 -13.24 -8.59
C ASP A 235 15.76 -12.56 -7.31
N PRO A 236 14.86 -13.20 -6.51
CA PRO A 236 14.35 -12.60 -5.29
C PRO A 236 15.43 -12.20 -4.28
N LEU A 237 16.62 -12.80 -4.33
CA LEU A 237 17.73 -12.50 -3.43
C LEU A 237 18.77 -11.54 -4.04
N ALA A 238 18.66 -11.19 -5.33
CA ALA A 238 19.67 -10.41 -6.06
C ALA A 238 19.10 -9.53 -7.19
N HIS A 239 18.08 -8.71 -6.91
CA HIS A 239 17.36 -7.90 -7.92
C HIS A 239 17.45 -6.37 -7.73
N ARG A 240 18.36 -5.86 -6.88
CA ARG A 240 18.53 -4.41 -6.67
C ARG A 240 19.14 -3.70 -7.88
N ALA A 241 20.01 -4.41 -8.59
CA ALA A 241 20.66 -3.88 -9.78
C ALA A 241 19.68 -3.88 -10.96
N LEU A 242 19.97 -3.03 -11.95
CA LEU A 242 19.23 -3.04 -13.21
C LEU A 242 19.43 -4.40 -13.90
N ASP A 243 18.34 -5.08 -14.24
CA ASP A 243 18.36 -6.35 -14.96
C ASP A 243 17.35 -6.30 -16.12
N HIS A 244 17.78 -6.63 -17.33
CA HIS A 244 16.97 -6.46 -18.55
C HIS A 244 16.36 -5.05 -18.72
N GLY A 245 17.00 -4.01 -18.17
CA GLY A 245 16.48 -2.64 -18.18
C GLY A 245 15.36 -2.39 -17.17
N LEU A 246 15.10 -3.36 -16.28
CA LEU A 246 14.14 -3.29 -15.20
C LEU A 246 14.81 -2.93 -13.88
N GLN A 247 14.15 -2.08 -13.11
CA GLN A 247 14.46 -1.83 -11.70
C GLN A 247 13.15 -1.90 -10.91
N VAL A 248 13.16 -2.69 -9.83
CA VAL A 248 11.96 -3.03 -9.07
C VAL A 248 12.17 -2.72 -7.60
N VAL A 249 11.12 -2.16 -6.98
CA VAL A 249 10.91 -2.20 -5.54
C VAL A 249 9.49 -2.73 -5.34
N ALA A 250 9.35 -3.89 -4.70
CA ALA A 250 8.04 -4.51 -4.46
C ALA A 250 7.93 -4.96 -3.01
N VAL A 251 6.73 -4.86 -2.47
CA VAL A 251 6.43 -5.10 -1.07
C VAL A 251 5.19 -5.95 -1.02
N THR A 252 5.31 -7.19 -0.53
CA THR A 252 4.18 -8.10 -0.34
C THR A 252 3.57 -7.97 1.05
N GLY A 253 2.25 -8.14 1.12
CA GLY A 253 1.46 -8.30 2.33
C GLY A 253 0.64 -9.57 2.21
N SER A 254 0.81 -10.49 3.16
CA SER A 254 0.08 -11.76 3.17
C SER A 254 -0.42 -12.10 4.56
N SER A 255 -1.70 -12.44 4.65
CA SER A 255 -2.34 -13.03 5.83
C SER A 255 -3.37 -14.08 5.37
N THR A 256 -4.07 -14.74 6.29
CA THR A 256 -5.14 -15.68 5.92
C THR A 256 -6.22 -14.92 5.16
N GLY A 257 -6.48 -15.31 3.92
CA GLY A 257 -7.49 -14.67 3.06
C GLY A 257 -7.13 -13.29 2.51
N VAL A 258 -5.87 -12.85 2.61
CA VAL A 258 -5.42 -11.56 2.03
C VAL A 258 -4.12 -11.76 1.25
N ARG A 259 -4.10 -11.32 -0.02
CA ARG A 259 -2.86 -11.14 -0.80
C ARG A 259 -2.82 -9.72 -1.32
N ALA A 260 -1.78 -8.99 -0.94
CA ALA A 260 -1.57 -7.62 -1.33
C ALA A 260 -0.13 -7.42 -1.81
N GLU A 261 0.07 -6.55 -2.79
CA GLU A 261 1.39 -6.10 -3.21
C GLU A 261 1.32 -4.61 -3.56
N ALA A 262 2.36 -3.86 -3.21
CA ALA A 262 2.59 -2.51 -3.70
C ALA A 262 4.03 -2.37 -4.19
N GLY A 263 4.24 -1.61 -5.25
CA GLY A 263 5.56 -1.55 -5.88
C GLY A 263 5.77 -0.41 -6.86
N ILE A 264 7.02 -0.30 -7.31
CA ILE A 264 7.50 0.53 -8.39
C ILE A 264 8.20 -0.40 -9.37
N LEU A 265 7.79 -0.32 -10.64
CA LEU A 265 8.48 -0.99 -11.74
C LEU A 265 8.94 0.08 -12.72
N ARG A 266 10.25 0.24 -12.86
CA ARG A 266 10.87 1.06 -13.91
C ARG A 266 11.38 0.14 -15.01
N GLY A 267 10.99 0.42 -16.25
CA GLY A 267 11.50 -0.27 -17.43
C GLY A 267 12.12 0.69 -18.44
N PRO A 268 12.49 0.19 -19.64
CA PRO A 268 13.17 0.99 -20.66
C PRO A 268 12.33 2.13 -21.25
N GLY A 269 11.01 1.97 -21.31
CA GLY A 269 10.09 2.90 -21.99
C GLY A 269 9.33 3.83 -21.04
N SER A 270 9.01 3.34 -19.84
CA SER A 270 8.30 4.10 -18.81
C SER A 270 8.52 3.50 -17.42
N SER A 271 7.89 4.09 -16.41
CA SER A 271 7.84 3.54 -15.06
C SER A 271 6.45 3.69 -14.47
N VAL A 272 6.05 2.69 -13.69
CA VAL A 272 4.75 2.62 -13.03
C VAL A 272 4.90 2.40 -11.53
N SER A 273 3.98 2.99 -10.79
CA SER A 273 3.76 2.72 -9.36
C SER A 273 2.40 2.05 -9.23
N TYR A 274 2.34 0.95 -8.49
CA TYR A 274 1.14 0.13 -8.42
C TYR A 274 0.86 -0.37 -7.01
N ALA A 275 -0.40 -0.73 -6.79
CA ALA A 275 -0.81 -1.54 -5.66
C ALA A 275 -2.02 -2.40 -6.05
N VAL A 276 -2.11 -3.57 -5.46
CA VAL A 276 -3.21 -4.50 -5.65
C VAL A 276 -3.48 -5.25 -4.37
N THR A 277 -4.73 -5.56 -4.11
CA THR A 277 -5.15 -6.33 -2.94
C THR A 277 -6.35 -7.18 -3.31
N VAL A 278 -6.25 -8.46 -2.97
CA VAL A 278 -7.31 -9.45 -3.07
C VAL A 278 -7.59 -10.02 -1.68
N THR A 279 -8.82 -9.85 -1.22
CA THR A 279 -9.37 -10.52 -0.04
C THR A 279 -10.25 -11.68 -0.49
N PHE A 280 -10.09 -12.86 0.08
CA PHE A 280 -10.76 -14.07 -0.40
C PHE A 280 -10.97 -15.10 0.71
N ASP A 281 -11.94 -15.99 0.50
CA ASP A 281 -12.10 -17.17 1.33
C ASP A 281 -10.97 -18.18 1.03
N ASP A 282 -10.01 -18.27 1.95
CA ASP A 282 -8.83 -19.13 1.86
C ASP A 282 -9.14 -20.59 2.25
N ALA A 283 -10.30 -21.08 1.81
CA ALA A 283 -10.81 -22.43 2.11
C ALA A 283 -10.06 -23.55 1.38
N SER A 284 -9.33 -23.25 0.29
CA SER A 284 -8.55 -24.24 -0.44
C SER A 284 -7.29 -23.66 -1.07
N LEU A 285 -6.28 -24.51 -1.24
CA LEU A 285 -5.05 -24.16 -1.94
C LEU A 285 -5.33 -23.69 -3.37
N GLN A 286 -6.31 -24.28 -4.05
CA GLN A 286 -6.71 -23.92 -5.40
C GLN A 286 -7.20 -22.47 -5.48
N ARG A 287 -8.04 -22.04 -4.54
CA ARG A 287 -8.50 -20.63 -4.46
C ARG A 287 -7.32 -19.68 -4.26
N ARG A 288 -6.41 -20.02 -3.34
CA ARG A 288 -5.19 -19.23 -3.11
C ARG A 288 -4.31 -19.14 -4.36
N LEU A 289 -4.11 -20.25 -5.07
CA LEU A 289 -3.30 -20.28 -6.29
C LEU A 289 -3.96 -19.47 -7.42
N ALA A 290 -5.29 -19.49 -7.55
CA ALA A 290 -6.01 -18.66 -8.51
C ALA A 290 -5.80 -17.15 -8.25
N VAL A 291 -5.77 -16.73 -6.97
CA VAL A 291 -5.43 -15.35 -6.60
C VAL A 291 -4.01 -15.00 -7.01
N ILE A 292 -3.03 -15.85 -6.71
CA ILE A 292 -1.62 -15.62 -7.09
C ILE A 292 -1.47 -15.52 -8.61
N GLU A 293 -2.16 -16.37 -9.37
CA GLU A 293 -2.10 -16.36 -10.83
C GLU A 293 -2.70 -15.08 -11.44
N ALA A 294 -3.80 -14.58 -10.88
CA ALA A 294 -4.39 -13.31 -11.32
C ALA A 294 -3.45 -12.12 -11.05
N LEU A 295 -2.76 -12.13 -9.91
CA LEU A 295 -1.74 -11.12 -9.59
C LEU A 295 -0.54 -11.19 -10.54
N ARG A 296 -0.13 -12.40 -10.94
CA ARG A 296 0.92 -12.60 -11.95
C ARG A 296 0.50 -12.16 -13.35
N THR A 297 -0.77 -12.33 -13.70
CA THR A 297 -1.33 -11.78 -14.93
C THR A 297 -1.14 -10.27 -14.99
N MET A 298 -1.42 -9.57 -13.88
CA MET A 298 -1.11 -8.14 -13.75
C MET A 298 0.37 -7.84 -13.90
N GLY A 299 1.25 -8.66 -13.32
CA GLY A 299 2.71 -8.51 -13.47
C GLY A 299 3.16 -8.55 -14.93
N THR A 300 2.59 -9.44 -15.74
CA THR A 300 2.90 -9.54 -17.19
C THR A 300 2.48 -8.27 -17.94
N GLU A 301 1.27 -7.76 -17.70
CA GLU A 301 0.81 -6.52 -18.36
C GLU A 301 1.57 -5.28 -17.88
N LEU A 302 2.05 -5.26 -16.62
CA LEU A 302 2.95 -4.21 -16.15
C LEU A 302 4.30 -4.23 -16.89
N LEU A 303 4.88 -5.42 -17.16
CA LEU A 303 6.09 -5.54 -17.96
C LEU A 303 5.89 -4.96 -19.36
N GLU A 304 4.78 -5.31 -20.02
CA GLU A 304 4.44 -4.76 -21.34
C GLU A 304 4.30 -3.23 -21.30
N ALA A 305 3.65 -2.69 -20.26
CA ALA A 305 3.46 -1.26 -20.10
C ALA A 305 4.79 -0.49 -19.95
N VAL A 306 5.77 -1.03 -19.23
CA VAL A 306 7.07 -0.38 -19.01
C VAL A 306 8.08 -0.59 -20.14
N HIS A 307 7.88 -1.57 -21.01
CA HIS A 307 8.68 -1.79 -22.21
C HIS A 307 8.14 -1.03 -23.43
N ALA A 308 6.83 -0.77 -23.48
CA ALA A 308 6.25 0.01 -24.57
C ALA A 308 6.82 1.45 -24.56
N PRO A 309 7.19 2.02 -25.73
CA PRO A 309 7.66 3.39 -25.80
C PRO A 309 6.58 4.35 -25.30
N ALA A 310 6.95 5.32 -24.46
CA ALA A 310 6.06 6.38 -24.02
C ALA A 310 5.42 7.07 -25.24
N ARG A 311 4.10 6.98 -25.38
CA ARG A 311 3.37 7.73 -26.42
C ARG A 311 3.49 9.21 -26.07
N ARG A 312 4.28 9.93 -26.87
CA ARG A 312 4.41 11.40 -26.82
C ARG A 312 3.08 12.08 -27.08
#